data_AF-A0A2D6HKD9-F1
#
_entry.id   AF-A0A2D6HKD9-F1
#
_cell.length_a   1.000
_cell.length_b   1.000
_cell.length_c   1.000
_cell.angle_alpha   90.00
_cell.angle_beta   90.00
_cell.angle_gamma   90.00
#
_symmetry.space_group_name_H-M   'P 1'
#
loop_
_entity.id
_entity.type
_entity.pdbx_description
1 polymer ?
#
loop_
_entity_poly.entity_id
_entity_poly.type
_entity_poly.pdbx_seq_one_letter_code
_entity_poly.pdbx_strand_id
1 'polypeptide(L)'
;MTFPCVVAVRFAQLRTWPSTYEEAAAWVLETVDPEEDVVYLSLPMTLPVRSDAASLEAEEAGFPERGLGWYSYQRKVGESPSAPAYRTRWLPLHDPDLRRRARKEFVHSLGGGYCINEVFTGRSVDPQVEDVRIGLQQEGKLLVRFAPDLSPIASLPLDYQEVADALVPNRAPRLLRARALGPYLEVFRLPEPRANPAESR
;
A
#
# COMPACT_ATOMS: atom_id res chain seq x y z
N MET A 1 5.27 -38.03 -9.48
CA MET A 1 4.49 -36.99 -8.78
C MET A 1 5.44 -35.95 -8.17
N THR A 2 6.12 -35.16 -8.99
CA THR A 2 7.18 -34.22 -8.51
C THR A 2 6.72 -32.76 -8.58
N PHE A 3 5.79 -32.45 -9.49
CA PHE A 3 5.35 -31.08 -9.74
C PHE A 3 4.70 -30.39 -8.52
N PRO A 4 3.75 -31.01 -7.78
CA PRO A 4 3.18 -30.37 -6.58
C PRO A 4 4.24 -30.09 -5.50
N CYS A 5 5.21 -31.00 -5.32
CA CYS A 5 6.28 -30.83 -4.35
C CYS A 5 7.19 -29.65 -4.71
N VAL A 6 7.55 -29.48 -5.98
CA VAL A 6 8.38 -28.34 -6.43
C VAL A 6 7.66 -27.02 -6.20
N VAL A 7 6.37 -26.95 -6.52
CA VAL A 7 5.54 -25.75 -6.27
C VAL A 7 5.45 -25.45 -4.76
N ALA A 8 5.22 -26.47 -3.93
CA ALA A 8 5.15 -26.32 -2.49
C ALA A 8 6.49 -25.84 -1.87
N VAL A 9 7.61 -26.42 -2.29
CA VAL A 9 8.95 -25.98 -1.85
C VAL A 9 9.20 -24.54 -2.26
N ARG A 10 8.86 -24.17 -3.50
CA ARG A 10 9.03 -22.78 -3.97
C ARG A 10 8.17 -21.81 -3.17
N PHE A 11 6.92 -22.16 -2.89
CA PHE A 11 6.05 -21.34 -2.06
C PHE A 11 6.60 -21.17 -0.64
N ALA A 12 7.10 -22.25 -0.03
CA ALA A 12 7.75 -22.18 1.29
C ALA A 12 8.99 -21.27 1.28
N GLN A 13 9.83 -21.34 0.24
CA GLN A 13 10.96 -20.43 0.07
C GLN A 13 10.52 -18.97 -0.03
N LEU A 14 9.50 -18.67 -0.85
CA LEU A 14 8.98 -17.31 -1.02
C LEU A 14 8.45 -16.73 0.30
N ARG A 15 7.89 -17.56 1.20
CA ARG A 15 7.45 -17.14 2.54
C ARG A 15 8.59 -16.77 3.50
N THR A 16 9.84 -17.13 3.16
CA THR A 16 11.02 -16.77 3.95
C THR A 16 11.75 -15.54 3.41
N TRP A 17 11.33 -15.03 2.25
CA TRP A 17 11.90 -13.84 1.64
C TRP A 17 11.01 -12.63 1.92
N PRO A 18 11.58 -11.41 1.93
CA PRO A 18 10.79 -10.21 2.07
C PRO A 18 9.66 -10.15 1.04
N SER A 19 8.45 -9.92 1.52
CA SER A 19 7.28 -9.56 0.71
C SER A 19 7.43 -8.15 0.13
N THR A 20 6.63 -7.80 -0.87
CA THR A 20 6.62 -6.42 -1.40
C THR A 20 6.20 -5.39 -0.34
N TYR A 21 5.39 -5.77 0.66
CA TYR A 21 5.09 -4.92 1.81
C TYR A 21 6.30 -4.71 2.71
N GLU A 22 7.11 -5.74 2.97
CA GLU A 22 8.35 -5.61 3.75
C GLU A 22 9.42 -4.81 2.99
N GLU A 23 9.51 -4.98 1.66
CA GLU A 23 10.37 -4.14 0.81
C GLU A 23 9.94 -2.67 0.86
N ALA A 24 8.63 -2.38 0.78
CA ALA A 24 8.11 -1.03 0.90
C ALA A 24 8.33 -0.44 2.30
N ALA A 25 8.19 -1.25 3.36
CA ALA A 25 8.51 -0.83 4.73
C ALA A 25 9.99 -0.49 4.88
N ALA A 26 10.89 -1.33 4.37
CA ALA A 26 12.32 -1.04 4.38
C ALA A 26 12.64 0.28 3.66
N TRP A 27 12.00 0.53 2.51
CA TRP A 27 12.15 1.80 1.80
C TRP A 27 11.67 3.01 2.62
N VAL A 28 10.56 2.88 3.35
CA VAL A 28 10.08 3.93 4.28
C VAL A 28 11.12 4.20 5.35
N LEU A 29 11.69 3.15 5.96
CA LEU A 29 12.70 3.29 7.02
C LEU A 29 13.97 4.00 6.54
N GLU A 30 14.35 3.81 5.27
CA GLU A 30 15.57 4.37 4.69
C GLU A 30 15.39 5.78 4.12
N THR A 31 14.18 6.15 3.67
CA THR A 31 13.97 7.34 2.82
C THR A 31 13.09 8.40 3.45
N VAL A 32 12.13 8.01 4.29
CA VAL A 32 11.10 8.92 4.80
C VAL A 32 11.58 9.58 6.08
N ASP A 33 11.45 10.90 6.16
CA ASP A 33 11.66 11.61 7.41
C ASP A 33 10.42 11.43 8.32
N PRO A 34 10.54 10.76 9.47
CA PRO A 34 9.41 10.50 10.36
C PRO A 34 8.82 11.78 10.98
N GLU A 35 9.60 12.86 11.09
CA GLU A 35 9.17 14.13 11.67
C GLU A 35 8.47 15.01 10.63
N GLU A 36 8.93 15.00 9.38
CA GLU A 36 8.46 15.92 8.34
C GLU A 36 7.42 15.34 7.38
N ASP A 37 7.49 14.03 7.10
CA ASP A 37 6.68 13.42 6.04
C ASP A 37 5.49 12.62 6.56
N VAL A 38 4.45 12.56 5.73
CA VAL A 38 3.30 11.65 5.87
C VAL A 38 3.37 10.59 4.77
N VAL A 39 3.06 9.35 5.12
CA VAL A 39 2.99 8.21 4.18
C VAL A 39 1.54 7.76 4.04
N TYR A 40 0.93 8.07 2.90
CA TYR A 40 -0.40 7.59 2.53
C TYR A 40 -0.33 6.19 1.95
N LEU A 41 -1.24 5.32 2.37
CA LEU A 41 -1.31 3.90 2.03
C LEU A 41 -2.65 3.60 1.35
N SER A 42 -2.65 2.82 0.27
CA SER A 42 -3.90 2.32 -0.32
C SER A 42 -4.71 1.50 0.70
N LEU A 43 -6.05 1.50 0.57
CA LEU A 43 -6.90 0.69 1.42
C LEU A 43 -7.05 -0.74 0.86
N PRO A 44 -7.04 -1.80 1.70
CA PRO A 44 -6.72 -1.85 3.13
C PRO A 44 -5.28 -2.33 3.40
N MET A 45 -4.26 -1.63 2.89
CA MET A 45 -2.85 -2.02 3.08
C MET A 45 -2.30 -1.50 4.41
N THR A 46 -1.63 -2.36 5.18
CA THR A 46 -0.77 -1.93 6.29
C THR A 46 0.67 -2.37 6.02
N LEU A 47 1.63 -1.52 6.35
CA LEU A 47 3.05 -1.85 6.24
C LEU A 47 3.62 -2.18 7.62
N PRO A 48 4.60 -3.09 7.73
CA PRO A 48 5.27 -3.42 8.99
C PRO A 48 6.24 -2.33 9.46
N VAL A 49 5.81 -1.05 9.43
CA VAL A 49 6.50 0.10 10.02
C VAL A 49 5.78 0.53 11.27
N ARG A 50 6.50 1.13 12.22
CA ARG A 50 5.86 1.70 13.41
C ARG A 50 5.13 2.98 13.02
N SER A 51 3.86 3.08 13.39
CA SER A 51 3.05 4.28 13.23
C SER A 51 3.07 5.10 14.52
N ASP A 52 2.97 6.41 14.40
CA ASP A 52 2.79 7.27 15.59
C ASP A 52 1.38 7.14 16.20
N ALA A 53 1.22 7.63 17.42
CA ALA A 53 -0.05 7.55 18.15
C ALA A 53 -1.20 8.22 17.38
N ALA A 54 -0.94 9.39 16.78
CA ALA A 54 -1.92 10.13 15.98
C ALA A 54 -2.38 9.35 14.75
N SER A 55 -1.49 8.54 14.14
CA SER A 55 -1.83 7.63 13.05
C SER A 55 -2.75 6.52 13.51
N LEU A 56 -2.39 5.85 14.61
CA LEU A 56 -3.20 4.76 15.13
C LEU A 56 -4.61 5.23 15.51
N GLU A 57 -4.74 6.43 16.10
CA GLU A 57 -6.02 7.05 16.44
C GLU A 57 -6.84 7.43 15.21
N ALA A 58 -6.21 8.08 14.21
CA ALA A 58 -6.90 8.49 12.98
C ALA A 58 -7.47 7.28 12.21
N GLU A 59 -6.72 6.18 12.13
CA GLU A 59 -7.16 4.98 11.42
C GLU A 59 -8.28 4.24 12.14
N GLU A 60 -8.26 4.19 13.48
CA GLU A 60 -9.37 3.65 14.26
C GLU A 60 -10.66 4.45 14.07
N ALA A 61 -10.55 5.78 14.04
CA ALA A 61 -11.71 6.64 13.82
C ALA A 61 -12.31 6.50 12.41
N GLY A 62 -11.46 6.36 11.38
CA GLY A 62 -11.91 6.22 9.99
C GLY A 62 -12.48 4.84 9.66
N PHE A 63 -12.04 3.78 10.36
CA PHE A 63 -12.40 2.40 10.05
C PHE A 63 -12.62 1.54 11.30
N PRO A 64 -13.62 1.91 12.13
CA PRO A 64 -14.02 1.05 13.24
C PRO A 64 -14.38 -0.33 12.69
N GLU A 65 -13.97 -1.39 13.39
CA GLU A 65 -14.28 -2.81 13.07
C GLU A 65 -13.51 -3.47 11.91
N ARG A 66 -12.74 -2.73 11.09
CA ARG A 66 -11.82 -3.40 10.16
C ARG A 66 -10.67 -4.00 10.96
N GLY A 67 -10.32 -5.26 10.68
CA GLY A 67 -9.12 -5.87 11.24
C GLY A 67 -7.91 -5.03 10.84
N LEU A 68 -7.44 -4.16 11.74
CA LEU A 68 -6.39 -3.17 11.46
C LEU A 68 -5.00 -3.81 11.28
N GLY A 69 -4.94 -5.14 11.14
CA GLY A 69 -3.75 -5.93 10.90
C GLY A 69 -2.59 -5.52 11.81
N TRP A 70 -1.58 -4.92 11.20
CA TRP A 70 -0.40 -4.43 11.88
C TRP A 70 -0.68 -3.33 12.93
N TYR A 71 -1.63 -2.43 12.70
CA TYR A 71 -1.99 -1.40 13.69
C TYR A 71 -2.61 -2.02 14.95
N SER A 72 -3.42 -3.07 14.82
CA SER A 72 -3.94 -3.80 15.98
C SER A 72 -2.81 -4.45 16.78
N TYR A 73 -1.76 -4.94 16.11
CA TYR A 73 -0.58 -5.47 16.78
C TYR A 73 0.19 -4.36 17.52
N GLN A 74 0.46 -3.23 16.87
CA GLN A 74 1.17 -2.10 17.49
C GLN A 74 0.46 -1.60 18.75
N ARG A 75 -0.86 -1.49 18.73
CA ARG A 75 -1.64 -1.08 19.93
C ARG A 75 -1.50 -2.07 21.08
N LYS A 76 -1.46 -3.37 20.79
CA LYS A 76 -1.30 -4.41 21.82
C LYS A 76 0.09 -4.41 22.43
N VAL A 77 1.13 -4.17 21.62
CA VAL A 77 2.52 -4.14 22.08
C VAL A 77 2.87 -2.81 22.77
N GLY A 78 2.19 -1.73 22.40
CA GLY A 78 2.42 -0.40 22.94
C GLY A 78 3.64 0.29 22.33
N GLU A 79 4.02 1.41 22.92
CA GLU A 79 5.14 2.22 22.43
C GLU A 79 6.50 1.60 22.83
N SER A 80 7.30 1.23 21.83
CA SER A 80 8.74 1.10 21.97
C SER A 80 9.45 2.46 21.91
N PRO A 81 10.25 2.87 22.90
CA PRO A 81 10.94 4.17 22.88
C PRO A 81 12.12 4.23 21.90
N SER A 82 12.54 3.11 21.30
CA SER A 82 13.80 3.02 20.55
C SER A 82 13.68 3.09 19.02
N ALA A 83 12.48 3.08 18.45
CA ALA A 83 12.27 3.06 17.01
C ALA A 83 11.52 4.33 16.54
N PRO A 84 11.92 4.94 15.40
CA PRO A 84 11.17 6.05 14.82
C PRO A 84 9.72 5.66 14.56
N ALA A 85 8.80 6.59 14.82
CA ALA A 85 7.38 6.43 14.56
C ALA A 85 6.99 7.28 13.34
N TYR A 86 6.36 6.67 12.36
CA TYR A 86 6.02 7.32 11.09
C TYR A 86 4.57 7.80 11.11
N ARG A 87 4.32 8.95 10.48
CA ARG A 87 2.97 9.42 10.20
C ARG A 87 2.40 8.65 9.01
N THR A 88 1.74 7.53 9.27
CA THR A 88 1.08 6.71 8.23
C THR A 88 -0.42 7.00 8.20
N ARG A 89 -1.01 7.11 7.01
CA ARG A 89 -2.46 7.26 6.86
C ARG A 89 -2.98 6.37 5.76
N TRP A 90 -4.15 5.77 5.90
CA TRP A 90 -4.85 5.25 4.73
C TRP A 90 -5.35 6.40 3.87
N LEU A 91 -5.39 6.16 2.56
CA LEU A 91 -6.02 7.10 1.65
C LEU A 91 -7.48 7.31 2.09
N PRO A 92 -7.96 8.56 2.18
CA PRO A 92 -9.26 8.87 2.75
C PRO A 92 -10.40 8.61 1.75
N LEU A 93 -10.39 7.45 1.10
CA LEU A 93 -11.42 7.00 0.16
C LEU A 93 -12.72 6.57 0.86
N HIS A 94 -12.81 6.70 2.18
CA HIS A 94 -14.06 6.59 2.91
C HIS A 94 -14.78 7.94 3.04
N ASP A 95 -14.10 9.05 2.77
CA ASP A 95 -14.71 10.38 2.77
C ASP A 95 -15.42 10.62 1.42
N PRO A 96 -16.75 10.76 1.39
CA PRO A 96 -17.50 10.98 0.14
C PRO A 96 -17.20 12.33 -0.53
N ASP A 97 -16.75 13.33 0.21
CA ASP A 97 -16.42 14.65 -0.35
C ASP A 97 -15.06 14.60 -1.02
N LEU A 98 -14.07 13.95 -0.41
CA LEU A 98 -12.77 13.72 -1.05
C LEU A 98 -12.89 12.81 -2.26
N ARG A 99 -13.72 11.76 -2.18
CA ARG A 99 -13.98 10.84 -3.30
C ARG A 99 -14.58 11.50 -4.53
N ARG A 100 -15.38 12.56 -4.36
CA ARG A 100 -16.04 13.27 -5.47
C ARG A 100 -15.14 14.30 -6.15
N ARG A 101 -13.98 14.61 -5.57
CA ARG A 101 -13.03 15.56 -6.16
C ARG A 101 -12.47 15.04 -7.48
N ALA A 102 -12.11 15.96 -8.37
CA ALA A 102 -11.36 15.58 -9.55
C ALA A 102 -10.04 14.91 -9.13
N ARG A 103 -9.56 13.91 -9.89
CA ARG A 103 -8.33 13.13 -9.56
C ARG A 103 -7.16 14.03 -9.13
N LYS A 104 -6.96 15.14 -9.85
CA LYS A 104 -5.95 16.14 -9.53
C LYS A 104 -6.17 16.80 -8.16
N GLU A 105 -7.38 17.28 -7.90
CA GLU A 105 -7.72 17.93 -6.63
C GLU A 105 -7.57 16.96 -5.46
N PHE A 106 -7.92 15.69 -5.67
CA PHE A 106 -7.71 14.64 -4.66
C PHE A 106 -6.22 14.51 -4.31
N VAL A 107 -5.34 14.31 -5.29
CA VAL A 107 -3.89 14.14 -5.04
C VAL A 107 -3.28 15.36 -4.36
N HIS A 108 -3.64 16.56 -4.78
CA HIS A 108 -3.15 17.79 -4.15
C HIS A 108 -3.70 18.00 -2.74
N SER A 109 -4.88 17.45 -2.42
CA SER A 109 -5.46 17.54 -1.08
C SER A 109 -4.77 16.67 -0.02
N LEU A 110 -3.93 15.71 -0.44
CA LEU A 110 -3.12 14.91 0.47
C LEU A 110 -1.97 15.73 1.10
N GLY A 111 -1.66 16.92 0.59
CA GLY A 111 -0.80 17.88 1.28
C GLY A 111 0.69 17.53 1.34
N GLY A 112 1.21 16.82 0.34
CA GLY A 112 2.63 16.43 0.27
C GLY A 112 2.93 15.07 0.92
N GLY A 113 4.21 14.79 1.16
CA GLY A 113 4.67 13.50 1.66
C GLY A 113 4.75 12.44 0.56
N TYR A 114 4.42 11.20 0.91
CA TYR A 114 4.50 10.04 0.03
C TYR A 114 3.18 9.31 -0.06
N CYS A 115 2.95 8.63 -1.19
CA CYS A 115 1.86 7.67 -1.33
C CYS A 115 2.39 6.33 -1.83
N ILE A 116 2.07 5.27 -1.11
CA ILE A 116 2.34 3.88 -1.48
C ILE A 116 1.00 3.30 -1.93
N ASN A 117 0.88 3.07 -3.23
CA ASN A 117 -0.34 2.62 -3.85
C ASN A 117 -0.21 1.16 -4.29
N GLU A 118 -1.13 0.33 -3.82
CA GLU A 118 -1.30 -1.03 -4.30
C GLU A 118 -1.90 -1.03 -5.71
N VAL A 119 -1.25 -1.76 -6.61
CA VAL A 119 -1.63 -1.84 -8.01
C VAL A 119 -2.24 -3.21 -8.30
N PHE A 120 -3.51 -3.18 -8.64
CA PHE A 120 -4.22 -4.35 -9.14
C PHE A 120 -4.34 -4.24 -10.66
N THR A 121 -3.63 -5.09 -11.38
CA THR A 121 -3.70 -5.15 -12.84
C THR A 121 -4.87 -6.03 -13.26
N GLY A 122 -5.96 -5.46 -13.79
CA GLY A 122 -7.10 -6.21 -14.34
C GLY A 122 -8.46 -5.52 -14.15
N ARG A 123 -9.55 -6.15 -14.60
CA ARG A 123 -10.92 -5.60 -14.57
C ARG A 123 -11.66 -5.70 -13.23
N SER A 124 -11.02 -6.23 -12.19
CA SER A 124 -11.69 -6.59 -10.91
C SER A 124 -11.43 -5.62 -9.77
N VAL A 125 -10.99 -4.39 -10.06
CA VAL A 125 -10.65 -3.39 -9.06
C VAL A 125 -11.78 -2.38 -8.94
N ASP A 126 -12.04 -1.91 -7.73
CA ASP A 126 -12.90 -0.74 -7.51
C ASP A 126 -12.41 0.42 -8.40
N PRO A 127 -13.26 0.98 -9.28
CA PRO A 127 -12.89 2.10 -10.16
C PRO A 127 -12.25 3.28 -9.41
N GLN A 128 -12.60 3.48 -8.14
CA GLN A 128 -12.05 4.55 -7.32
C GLN A 128 -10.54 4.36 -7.07
N VAL A 129 -10.08 3.12 -6.89
CA VAL A 129 -8.66 2.82 -6.68
C VAL A 129 -7.86 3.08 -7.95
N GLU A 130 -8.43 2.75 -9.12
CA GLU A 130 -7.79 3.04 -10.40
C GLU A 130 -7.78 4.55 -10.68
N ASP A 131 -8.85 5.28 -10.36
CA ASP A 131 -8.92 6.74 -10.50
C ASP A 131 -7.84 7.44 -9.68
N VAL A 132 -7.62 6.98 -8.45
CA VAL A 132 -6.54 7.46 -7.57
C VAL A 132 -5.19 7.19 -8.19
N ARG A 133 -4.94 5.96 -8.66
CA ARG A 133 -3.67 5.59 -9.30
C ARG A 133 -3.39 6.45 -10.54
N ILE A 134 -4.39 6.68 -11.39
CA ILE A 134 -4.27 7.57 -12.55
C ILE A 134 -3.92 9.00 -12.09
N GLY A 135 -4.59 9.51 -11.05
CA GLY A 135 -4.24 10.80 -10.47
C GLY A 135 -2.80 10.88 -9.98
N LEU A 136 -2.34 9.86 -9.25
CA LEU A 136 -0.96 9.77 -8.74
C LEU A 136 0.06 9.74 -9.88
N GLN A 137 -0.23 9.02 -10.97
CA GLN A 137 0.63 8.97 -12.15
C GLN A 137 0.70 10.31 -12.92
N GLN A 138 -0.37 11.10 -12.86
CA GLN A 138 -0.45 12.40 -13.52
C GLN A 138 0.19 13.52 -12.72
N GLU A 139 0.07 13.49 -11.39
CA GLU A 139 0.40 14.63 -10.52
C GLU A 139 1.56 14.35 -9.55
N GLY A 140 1.83 13.08 -9.25
CA GLY A 140 2.92 12.65 -8.37
C GLY A 140 4.17 12.26 -9.16
N LYS A 141 5.31 12.18 -8.46
CA LYS A 141 6.56 11.64 -9.02
C LYS A 141 6.74 10.20 -8.55
N LEU A 142 6.65 9.24 -9.47
CA LEU A 142 6.96 7.85 -9.20
C LEU A 142 8.45 7.72 -8.80
N LEU A 143 8.72 7.11 -7.64
CA LEU A 143 10.06 6.92 -7.10
C LEU A 143 10.54 5.48 -7.26
N VAL A 144 9.71 4.52 -6.86
CA VAL A 144 10.07 3.10 -6.89
C VAL A 144 8.84 2.23 -7.13
N ARG A 145 9.09 1.04 -7.68
CA ARG A 145 8.09 -0.02 -7.85
C ARG A 145 8.57 -1.30 -7.17
N PHE A 146 7.72 -1.88 -6.34
CA PHE A 146 7.91 -3.23 -5.80
C PHE A 146 6.95 -4.18 -6.54
N ALA A 147 7.44 -5.35 -6.91
CA ALA A 147 6.74 -6.25 -7.81
C ALA A 147 7.01 -7.70 -7.42
N PRO A 148 5.99 -8.55 -7.22
CA PRO A 148 6.19 -9.93 -6.81
C PRO A 148 6.74 -10.79 -7.95
N ASP A 149 6.54 -10.39 -9.21
CA ASP A 149 6.97 -11.12 -10.40
C ASP A 149 8.11 -10.38 -11.12
N LEU A 150 8.97 -11.12 -11.82
CA LEU A 150 10.02 -10.55 -12.68
C LEU A 150 9.48 -9.88 -13.95
N SER A 151 8.22 -10.16 -14.30
CA SER A 151 7.54 -9.57 -15.45
C SER A 151 6.10 -9.27 -15.07
N PRO A 152 5.53 -8.12 -15.48
CA PRO A 152 4.16 -7.76 -15.13
C PRO A 152 3.16 -8.82 -15.61
N ILE A 153 2.31 -9.31 -14.71
CA ILE A 153 1.21 -10.21 -15.03
C ILE A 153 -0.08 -9.58 -14.56
N ALA A 154 -1.06 -9.49 -15.46
CA ALA A 154 -2.41 -9.00 -15.15
C ALA A 154 -3.18 -10.00 -14.27
N SER A 155 -2.86 -10.04 -12.97
CA SER A 155 -3.49 -10.95 -12.01
C SER A 155 -3.51 -10.33 -10.61
N LEU A 156 -4.51 -10.73 -9.81
CA LEU A 156 -4.53 -10.47 -8.36
C LEU A 156 -3.26 -11.03 -7.68
N PRO A 157 -2.81 -10.45 -6.57
CA PRO A 157 -1.67 -10.97 -5.80
C PRO A 157 -1.85 -12.45 -5.42
N LEU A 158 -0.73 -13.16 -5.19
CA LEU A 158 -0.75 -14.61 -4.94
C LEU A 158 -1.41 -14.99 -3.60
N ASP A 159 -1.43 -14.05 -2.66
CA ASP A 159 -1.92 -14.13 -1.28
C ASP A 159 -3.37 -13.65 -1.11
N TYR A 160 -3.90 -12.81 -2.02
CA TYR A 160 -5.31 -12.37 -2.01
C TYR A 160 -6.32 -13.48 -2.40
N GLN A 161 -5.83 -14.65 -2.78
CA GLN A 161 -6.62 -15.76 -3.32
C GLN A 161 -7.36 -16.57 -2.25
N GLU A 162 -7.03 -16.38 -0.97
CA GLU A 162 -7.81 -16.95 0.13
C GLU A 162 -9.08 -16.13 0.40
N VAL A 163 -9.12 -14.87 -0.07
CA VAL A 163 -10.18 -13.90 0.23
C VAL A 163 -11.18 -13.75 -0.93
N ALA A 164 -10.70 -13.90 -2.17
CA ALA A 164 -11.55 -13.86 -3.36
C ALA A 164 -11.63 -15.26 -3.97
N ASP A 165 -12.85 -15.80 -4.15
CA ASP A 165 -13.15 -17.01 -4.95
C ASP A 165 -12.75 -16.89 -6.44
N ALA A 166 -11.84 -15.97 -6.77
CA ALA A 166 -11.32 -15.74 -8.09
C ALA A 166 -10.36 -16.86 -8.49
N LEU A 167 -10.75 -17.63 -9.51
CA LEU A 167 -9.84 -18.54 -10.21
C LEU A 167 -8.65 -17.75 -10.75
N VAL A 168 -7.45 -18.05 -10.25
CA VAL A 168 -6.20 -17.52 -10.81
C VAL A 168 -5.62 -18.55 -11.76
N PRO A 169 -5.89 -18.45 -13.07
CA PRO A 169 -5.23 -19.31 -14.04
C PRO A 169 -3.71 -19.12 -13.88
N ASN A 170 -2.96 -20.20 -14.02
CA ASN A 170 -1.49 -20.18 -13.96
C ASN A 170 -0.88 -19.93 -12.57
N ARG A 171 -1.57 -20.25 -11.45
CA ARG A 171 -1.01 -20.11 -10.08
C ARG A 171 0.34 -20.82 -9.89
N ALA A 172 0.41 -22.09 -10.27
CA ALA A 172 1.65 -22.88 -10.14
C ALA A 172 2.82 -22.28 -10.95
N PRO A 173 2.70 -22.01 -12.27
CA PRO A 173 3.80 -21.40 -13.03
C PRO A 173 4.13 -19.97 -12.57
N ARG A 174 3.17 -19.21 -12.03
CA ARG A 174 3.46 -17.90 -11.43
C ARG A 174 4.26 -18.03 -10.13
N LEU A 175 3.87 -18.92 -9.22
CA LEU A 175 4.63 -19.23 -8.00
C LEU A 175 6.07 -19.65 -8.32
N LEU A 176 6.26 -20.45 -9.38
CA LEU A 176 7.58 -20.88 -9.82
C LEU A 176 8.46 -19.74 -10.34
N ARG A 177 7.86 -18.62 -10.78
CA ARG A 177 8.56 -17.45 -11.35
C ARG A 177 8.57 -16.21 -10.46
N ALA A 178 7.76 -16.19 -9.40
CA ALA A 178 7.69 -15.08 -8.48
C ALA A 178 9.04 -14.87 -7.77
N ARG A 179 9.42 -13.62 -7.53
CA ARG A 179 10.57 -13.22 -6.72
C ARG A 179 10.18 -12.93 -5.26
N ALA A 180 8.93 -12.56 -5.01
CA ALA A 180 8.43 -12.22 -3.68
C ALA A 180 6.92 -12.52 -3.60
N LEU A 181 6.37 -12.51 -2.39
CA LEU A 181 4.92 -12.50 -2.16
C LEU A 181 4.41 -11.05 -2.02
N GLY A 182 3.09 -10.87 -2.14
CA GLY A 182 2.42 -9.58 -2.03
C GLY A 182 2.05 -8.97 -3.39
N PRO A 183 1.47 -7.77 -3.39
CA PRO A 183 1.02 -7.07 -4.59
C PRO A 183 2.12 -6.29 -5.30
N TYR A 184 1.79 -5.72 -6.46
CA TYR A 184 2.56 -4.63 -7.02
C TYR A 184 2.32 -3.37 -6.19
N LEU A 185 3.38 -2.68 -5.80
CA LEU A 185 3.32 -1.40 -5.10
C LEU A 185 4.03 -0.33 -5.92
N GLU A 186 3.41 0.82 -6.04
CA GLU A 186 4.01 2.02 -6.62
C GLU A 186 4.15 3.08 -5.53
N VAL A 187 5.37 3.61 -5.37
CA VAL A 187 5.65 4.68 -4.40
C VAL A 187 5.81 5.99 -5.12
N PHE A 188 5.01 6.99 -4.74
CA PHE A 188 5.00 8.33 -5.31
C PHE A 188 5.42 9.35 -4.26
N ARG A 189 6.23 10.35 -4.67
CA ARG A 189 6.28 11.64 -3.97
C ARG A 189 5.06 12.45 -4.38
N LEU A 190 4.32 12.93 -3.40
CA LEU A 190 3.15 13.77 -3.62
C LEU A 190 3.57 15.23 -3.89
N PRO A 191 2.80 15.96 -4.73
CA PRO A 191 3.04 17.38 -4.94
C PRO A 191 2.80 18.15 -3.64
N GLU A 192 3.45 19.31 -3.52
CA GLU A 192 3.14 20.25 -2.44
C GLU A 192 1.66 20.66 -2.48
N PRO A 193 1.03 20.91 -1.31
CA PRO A 193 -0.32 21.41 -1.27
C PRO A 193 -0.42 22.72 -2.05
N ARG A 194 -1.41 22.81 -2.94
CA ARG A 194 -1.73 24.10 -3.56
C ARG A 194 -2.23 25.05 -2.47
N ALA A 195 -1.54 26.18 -2.32
CA ALA A 195 -2.01 27.29 -1.50
C ALA A 195 -3.46 27.59 -1.87
N ASN A 196 -4.35 27.61 -0.88
CA ASN A 196 -5.76 27.85 -1.11
C ASN A 196 -5.91 29.31 -1.56
N PRO A 197 -6.36 29.60 -2.81
CA PRO A 197 -6.42 30.97 -3.30
C PRO A 197 -7.37 31.88 -2.48
N ALA A 198 -8.15 31.30 -1.58
CA ALA A 198 -9.02 32.01 -0.63
C ALA A 198 -8.27 32.68 0.54
N GLU A 199 -7.03 32.29 0.87
CA GLU A 199 -6.26 32.84 2.00
C GLU A 199 -5.39 34.06 1.61
N SER A 200 -5.45 34.50 0.35
CA SER A 200 -4.70 35.67 -0.16
C SER A 200 -5.57 36.92 -0.35
N ARG A 201 -6.72 37.03 0.34
CA ARG A 201 -7.63 38.19 0.24
C ARG A 201 -7.84 38.88 1.58
#